data_AF-A0A958MBY2-F1
#
_entry.id   AF-A0A958MBY2-F1
#
_cell.length_a   1.000
_cell.length_b   1.000
_cell.length_c   1.000
_cell.angle_alpha   90.00
_cell.angle_beta   90.00
_cell.angle_gamma   90.00
#
_symmetry.space_group_name_H-M   'P 1'
#
loop_
_entity.id
_entity.type
_entity.pdbx_description
1 polymer ?
#
loop_
_entity_poly.entity_id
_entity_poly.type
_entity_poly.pdbx_seq_one_letter_code
_entity_poly.pdbx_strand_id
1 'polypeptide(L)'
;PVFDDSGLAVSGDTLPSSIRPGLTELVTQKLTPLQQMMENMVVSADSVLVGVKSIMDDQTRENIKKSINDLSIVIGNFKKTSGKLNEFLDNNERKLNNTVENANNITGKLSDISDRLAKADYEKTMQDLQSVAGNLNTILVKMERGEGTLGKLLHDEKMYKNLSESSKQLELLLEDMRLNPKRYVHFSLFGKRAKSYEPPVEKETDSLDKVQENK
;
A
#
# COMPACT_ATOMS: atom_id res chain seq x y z
N PRO A 1 -59.92 5.78 -38.91
CA PRO A 1 -59.61 4.36 -39.16
C PRO A 1 -58.15 4.22 -39.57
N VAL A 2 -57.39 3.36 -38.87
CA VAL A 2 -56.08 2.91 -39.35
C VAL A 2 -56.38 1.78 -40.33
N PHE A 3 -56.08 1.99 -41.60
CA PHE A 3 -56.22 0.98 -42.64
C PHE A 3 -54.88 0.25 -42.73
N ASP A 4 -54.67 -0.74 -41.86
CA ASP A 4 -53.60 -1.71 -42.10
C ASP A 4 -54.12 -2.81 -43.04
N ASP A 5 -53.20 -3.38 -43.80
CA ASP A 5 -53.45 -4.35 -44.89
C ASP A 5 -53.75 -5.76 -44.33
N SER A 6 -54.45 -5.82 -43.19
CA SER A 6 -54.81 -7.08 -42.55
C SER A 6 -55.88 -7.80 -43.37
N GLY A 7 -55.70 -9.11 -43.56
CA GLY A 7 -56.55 -9.94 -44.42
C GLY A 7 -58.03 -9.88 -44.03
N LEU A 8 -58.91 -10.06 -45.02
CA LEU A 8 -60.37 -10.09 -44.82
C LEU A 8 -60.73 -11.14 -43.76
N ALA A 9 -61.42 -10.72 -42.71
CA ALA A 9 -61.82 -11.59 -41.61
C ALA A 9 -62.64 -12.79 -42.14
N VAL A 10 -62.27 -13.99 -41.69
CA VAL A 10 -62.92 -15.25 -42.07
C VAL A 10 -63.87 -15.71 -40.96
N SER A 11 -64.90 -16.47 -41.34
CA SER A 11 -65.91 -16.94 -40.38
C SER A 11 -65.28 -17.84 -39.32
N GLY A 12 -65.31 -17.39 -38.06
CA GLY A 12 -64.63 -18.02 -36.93
C GLY A 12 -63.55 -17.14 -36.29
N ASP A 13 -63.16 -16.04 -36.96
CA ASP A 13 -62.21 -15.08 -36.40
C ASP A 13 -62.81 -14.36 -35.19
N THR A 14 -61.96 -14.13 -34.18
CA THR A 14 -62.32 -13.36 -32.98
C THR A 14 -61.51 -12.09 -32.92
N LEU A 15 -62.18 -10.99 -32.55
CA LEU A 15 -61.50 -9.75 -32.24
C LEU A 15 -60.89 -9.85 -30.84
N PRO A 16 -59.58 -9.58 -30.66
CA PRO A 16 -59.00 -9.54 -29.34
C PRO A 16 -59.65 -8.40 -28.55
N SER A 17 -60.53 -8.75 -27.60
CA SER A 17 -61.12 -7.78 -26.69
C SER A 17 -60.13 -7.46 -25.56
N SER A 18 -59.90 -6.19 -25.29
CA SER A 18 -59.25 -5.74 -24.06
C SER A 18 -60.23 -4.89 -23.26
N ILE A 19 -60.35 -5.19 -21.97
CA ILE A 19 -61.14 -4.37 -21.04
C ILE A 19 -60.21 -3.23 -20.59
N ARG A 20 -60.61 -1.98 -20.85
CA ARG A 20 -59.86 -0.84 -20.30
C ARG A 20 -59.99 -0.89 -18.78
N PRO A 21 -58.86 -0.85 -18.03
CA PRO A 21 -58.92 -0.87 -16.58
C PRO A 21 -59.78 0.29 -16.08
N GLY A 22 -60.60 0.03 -15.06
CA GLY A 22 -61.40 1.07 -14.42
C GLY A 22 -60.53 2.16 -13.80
N LEU A 23 -61.09 3.35 -13.52
CA LEU A 23 -60.35 4.43 -12.87
C LEU A 23 -59.71 3.99 -11.54
N THR A 24 -60.41 3.16 -10.77
CA THR A 24 -59.93 2.57 -9.52
C THR A 24 -58.76 1.61 -9.71
N GLU A 25 -58.76 0.85 -10.81
CA GLU A 25 -57.68 -0.09 -11.15
C GLU A 25 -56.43 0.67 -11.64
N LEU A 26 -56.59 1.71 -12.45
CA LEU A 26 -55.51 2.62 -12.85
C LEU A 26 -54.90 3.34 -11.65
N VAL A 27 -55.73 3.82 -10.72
CA VAL A 27 -55.26 4.45 -9.48
C VAL A 27 -54.48 3.44 -8.64
N THR A 28 -54.99 2.22 -8.45
CA THR A 28 -54.29 1.17 -7.71
C THR A 28 -52.96 0.79 -8.37
N GLN A 29 -52.93 0.59 -9.69
CA GLN A 29 -51.72 0.27 -10.45
C GLN A 29 -50.63 1.35 -10.36
N LYS A 30 -51.00 2.62 -10.14
CA LYS A 30 -50.05 3.72 -9.96
C LYS A 30 -49.67 3.96 -8.49
N LEU A 31 -50.59 3.70 -7.57
CA LEU A 31 -50.37 3.89 -6.13
C LEU A 31 -49.53 2.76 -5.52
N THR A 32 -49.66 1.50 -5.96
CA THR A 32 -48.89 0.38 -5.41
C THR A 32 -47.37 0.53 -5.62
N PRO A 33 -46.87 0.86 -6.83
CA PRO A 33 -45.43 1.12 -7.02
C PRO A 33 -44.94 2.31 -6.20
N LEU A 34 -45.76 3.37 -6.08
CA LEU A 34 -45.43 4.54 -5.27
C LEU A 34 -45.31 4.17 -3.78
N GLN A 35 -46.23 3.36 -3.26
CA GLN A 35 -46.18 2.86 -1.90
C GLN A 35 -44.88 2.06 -1.65
N GLN A 36 -44.53 1.14 -2.55
CA GLN A 36 -43.30 0.36 -2.44
C GLN A 36 -42.04 1.23 -2.51
N MET A 37 -42.04 2.27 -3.35
CA MET A 37 -40.96 3.25 -3.39
C MET A 37 -40.83 4.02 -2.08
N MET A 38 -41.94 4.43 -1.47
CA MET A 38 -41.94 5.12 -0.17
C MET A 38 -41.43 4.20 0.95
N GLU A 39 -41.85 2.94 0.99
CA GLU A 39 -41.36 1.95 1.95
C GLU A 39 -39.84 1.75 1.82
N ASN A 40 -39.34 1.59 0.59
CA ASN A 40 -37.91 1.45 0.33
C ASN A 40 -37.12 2.73 0.69
N MET A 41 -37.70 3.90 0.44
CA MET A 41 -37.08 5.18 0.82
C MET A 41 -36.95 5.31 2.33
N VAL A 42 -37.99 4.95 3.09
CA VAL A 42 -37.96 4.98 4.55
C VAL A 42 -36.91 4.03 5.10
N VAL A 43 -36.80 2.80 4.57
CA VAL A 43 -35.76 1.84 4.95
C VAL A 43 -34.35 2.36 4.63
N SER A 44 -34.19 3.00 3.47
CA SER A 44 -32.91 3.59 3.06
C SER A 44 -32.52 4.77 3.94
N ALA A 45 -33.48 5.63 4.29
CA ALA A 45 -33.28 6.75 5.20
C ALA A 45 -32.93 6.27 6.61
N ASP A 46 -33.61 5.24 7.12
CA ASP A 46 -33.29 4.63 8.42
C ASP A 46 -31.86 4.05 8.43
N SER A 47 -31.45 3.36 7.36
CA SER A 47 -30.09 2.83 7.23
C SER A 47 -29.02 3.93 7.26
N VAL A 48 -29.28 5.07 6.60
CA VAL A 48 -28.40 6.26 6.65
C VAL A 48 -28.35 6.82 8.06
N LEU A 49 -29.49 6.96 8.74
CA LEU A 49 -29.56 7.50 10.10
C LEU A 49 -28.85 6.59 11.11
N VAL A 50 -29.00 5.27 10.99
CA VAL A 50 -28.29 4.29 11.81
C VAL A 50 -26.78 4.34 11.54
N GLY A 51 -26.38 4.44 10.26
CA GLY A 51 -24.98 4.61 9.88
C GLY A 51 -24.35 5.86 10.48
N VAL A 52 -25.03 7.02 10.36
CA VAL A 52 -24.60 8.29 10.96
C VAL A 52 -24.56 8.19 12.49
N LYS A 53 -25.55 7.53 13.11
CA LYS A 53 -25.55 7.31 14.56
C LYS A 53 -24.37 6.45 15.00
N SER A 54 -24.01 5.42 14.23
CA SER A 54 -22.90 4.51 14.51
C SER A 54 -21.50 5.11 14.27
N ILE A 55 -21.39 6.30 13.69
CA ILE A 55 -20.12 7.06 13.70
C ILE A 55 -20.13 8.19 14.70
N MET A 56 -21.32 8.63 15.11
CA MET A 56 -21.49 9.68 16.10
C MET A 56 -21.56 9.14 17.52
N ASP A 57 -21.68 7.81 17.69
CA ASP A 57 -21.65 7.18 19.00
C ASP A 57 -20.33 7.46 19.72
N ASP A 58 -20.41 7.50 21.04
CA ASP A 58 -19.30 7.92 21.87
C ASP A 58 -18.12 6.95 21.77
N GLN A 59 -18.38 5.64 21.61
CA GLN A 59 -17.32 4.63 21.50
C GLN A 59 -16.52 4.79 20.20
N THR A 60 -17.19 4.96 19.07
CA THR A 60 -16.51 5.19 17.78
C THR A 60 -15.71 6.49 17.81
N ARG A 61 -16.27 7.55 18.40
CA ARG A 61 -15.57 8.83 18.54
C ARG A 61 -14.32 8.70 19.41
N GLU A 62 -14.42 8.01 20.54
CA GLU A 62 -13.28 7.76 21.42
C GLU A 62 -12.21 6.87 20.76
N ASN A 63 -12.63 5.82 20.03
CA ASN A 63 -11.70 4.98 19.28
C ASN A 63 -10.92 5.79 18.22
N ILE A 64 -11.60 6.67 17.48
CA ILE A 64 -10.96 7.56 16.50
C ILE A 64 -9.96 8.49 17.19
N LYS A 65 -10.35 9.13 18.31
CA LYS A 65 -9.43 9.98 19.08
C LYS A 65 -8.19 9.21 19.54
N LYS A 66 -8.38 7.99 20.04
CA LYS A 66 -7.29 7.12 20.48
C LYS A 66 -6.38 6.76 19.31
N SER A 67 -6.92 6.35 18.16
CA SER A 67 -6.12 6.06 16.97
C SER A 67 -5.31 7.26 16.49
N ILE A 68 -5.88 8.47 16.51
CA ILE A 68 -5.16 9.71 16.17
C ILE A 68 -4.02 9.96 17.16
N ASN A 69 -4.27 9.76 18.46
CA ASN A 69 -3.24 9.91 19.49
C ASN A 69 -2.11 8.88 19.33
N ASP A 70 -2.45 7.60 19.15
CA ASP A 70 -1.49 6.53 18.94
C ASP A 70 -0.65 6.78 17.67
N LEU A 71 -1.28 7.27 16.59
CA LEU A 71 -0.59 7.63 15.37
C LEU A 71 0.35 8.85 15.58
N SER A 72 -0.05 9.83 16.38
CA SER A 72 0.81 10.95 16.78
C SER A 72 2.05 10.47 17.53
N ILE A 73 1.91 9.47 18.41
CA ILE A 73 3.04 8.84 19.12
C ILE A 73 3.97 8.13 18.14
N VAL A 74 3.42 7.35 17.20
CA VAL A 74 4.19 6.65 16.16
C VAL A 74 4.97 7.65 15.31
N ILE A 75 4.36 8.76 14.88
CA ILE A 75 5.08 9.81 14.14
C ILE A 75 6.18 10.44 14.98
N GLY A 76 5.91 10.75 16.25
CA GLY A 76 6.92 11.29 17.15
C GLY A 76 8.13 10.35 17.28
N ASN A 77 7.88 9.05 17.39
CA ASN A 77 8.93 8.03 17.41
C ASN A 77 9.65 7.91 16.07
N PHE A 78 8.93 7.94 14.95
CA PHE A 78 9.51 7.92 13.62
C PHE A 78 10.42 9.12 13.38
N LYS A 79 10.00 10.33 13.75
CA LYS A 79 10.80 11.56 13.67
C LYS A 79 12.08 11.46 14.51
N LYS A 80 11.98 10.93 15.73
CA LYS A 80 13.15 10.66 16.59
C LYS A 80 14.09 9.64 15.97
N THR A 81 13.56 8.53 15.48
CA THR A 81 14.35 7.46 14.84
C THR A 81 15.02 7.96 13.56
N SER A 82 14.30 8.72 12.73
CA SER A 82 14.85 9.38 11.54
C SER A 82 15.96 10.36 11.92
N GLY A 83 15.76 11.18 12.95
CA GLY A 83 16.82 12.06 13.44
C GLY A 83 18.07 11.31 13.90
N LYS A 84 17.90 10.21 14.66
CA LYS A 84 19.01 9.34 15.07
C LYS A 84 19.68 8.63 13.90
N LEU A 85 18.91 8.23 12.90
CA LEU A 85 19.44 7.61 11.68
C LEU A 85 20.29 8.62 10.92
N ASN A 86 19.82 9.86 10.79
CA ASN A 86 20.59 10.93 10.16
C ASN A 86 21.91 11.16 10.91
N GLU A 87 21.86 11.31 12.24
CA GLU A 87 23.07 11.47 13.06
C GLU A 87 24.02 10.26 12.96
N PHE A 88 23.48 9.03 12.92
CA PHE A 88 24.27 7.82 12.72
C PHE A 88 24.98 7.83 11.38
N LEU A 89 24.27 8.18 10.31
CA LEU A 89 24.82 8.21 8.97
C LEU A 89 25.88 9.31 8.85
N ASP A 90 25.63 10.53 9.32
CA ASP A 90 26.61 11.64 9.33
C ASP A 90 27.87 11.30 10.12
N ASN A 91 27.70 10.64 11.28
CA ASN A 91 28.83 10.19 12.09
C ASN A 91 29.65 9.11 11.41
N ASN A 92 29.01 8.19 10.69
CA ASN A 92 29.71 7.17 9.93
C ASN A 92 30.36 7.75 8.68
N GLU A 93 29.72 8.69 7.98
CA GLU A 93 30.30 9.40 6.84
C GLU A 93 31.64 10.04 7.24
N ARG A 94 31.65 10.79 8.35
CA ARG A 94 32.87 11.40 8.89
C ARG A 94 33.94 10.38 9.27
N LYS A 95 33.56 9.28 9.93
CA LYS A 95 34.51 8.21 10.30
C LYS A 95 35.11 7.55 9.05
N LEU A 96 34.29 7.30 8.04
CA LEU A 96 34.71 6.72 6.77
C LEU A 96 35.65 7.65 6.02
N ASN A 97 35.32 8.94 5.93
CA ASN A 97 36.21 9.95 5.35
C ASN A 97 37.58 9.95 6.05
N ASN A 98 37.60 9.90 7.39
CA ASN A 98 38.86 9.78 8.15
C ASN A 98 39.60 8.46 7.88
N THR A 99 38.89 7.33 7.77
CA THR A 99 39.50 6.04 7.42
C THR A 99 40.15 6.09 6.05
N VAL A 100 39.52 6.77 5.10
CA VAL A 100 39.96 6.89 3.70
C VAL A 100 41.14 7.82 3.59
N GLU A 101 41.12 8.95 4.28
CA GLU A 101 42.27 9.83 4.41
C GLU A 101 43.48 9.09 5.03
N ASN A 102 43.26 8.34 6.11
CA ASN A 102 44.30 7.52 6.72
C ASN A 102 44.81 6.43 5.78
N ALA A 103 43.93 5.78 5.04
CA ALA A 103 44.31 4.76 4.06
C ALA A 103 45.11 5.37 2.91
N ASN A 104 44.72 6.54 2.39
CA ASN A 104 45.49 7.29 1.39
C ASN A 104 46.89 7.64 1.92
N ASN A 105 46.98 8.13 3.15
CA ASN A 105 48.26 8.44 3.81
C ASN A 105 49.15 7.20 3.99
N ILE A 106 48.57 6.07 4.40
CA ILE A 106 49.30 4.79 4.55
C ILE A 106 49.75 4.28 3.20
N THR A 107 48.87 4.24 2.19
CA THR A 107 49.20 3.81 0.83
C THR A 107 50.33 4.65 0.24
N GLY A 108 50.29 5.98 0.43
CA GLY A 108 51.38 6.88 0.02
C GLY A 108 52.71 6.53 0.70
N LYS A 109 52.71 6.38 2.04
CA LYS A 109 53.93 5.99 2.79
C LYS A 109 54.43 4.60 2.38
N LEU A 110 53.55 3.65 2.10
CA LEU A 110 53.91 2.32 1.63
C LEU A 110 54.56 2.39 0.24
N SER A 111 54.04 3.24 -0.66
CA SER A 111 54.66 3.51 -1.95
C SER A 111 56.05 4.11 -1.79
N ASP A 112 56.23 5.09 -0.91
CA ASP A 112 57.55 5.72 -0.66
C ASP A 112 58.57 4.71 -0.09
N ILE A 113 58.13 3.86 0.84
CA ILE A 113 58.97 2.80 1.43
C ILE A 113 59.32 1.76 0.38
N SER A 114 58.34 1.35 -0.42
CA SER A 114 58.54 0.46 -1.56
C SER A 114 59.61 1.05 -2.48
N ASP A 115 59.46 2.27 -2.99
CA ASP A 115 60.43 2.92 -3.88
C ASP A 115 61.84 3.04 -3.28
N ARG A 116 61.96 3.21 -1.96
CA ARG A 116 63.24 3.20 -1.25
C ARG A 116 63.84 1.80 -1.13
N LEU A 117 63.02 0.79 -0.85
CA LEU A 117 63.45 -0.61 -0.74
C LEU A 117 63.83 -1.20 -2.12
N ALA A 118 63.28 -0.66 -3.21
CA ALA A 118 63.64 -1.00 -4.59
C ALA A 118 65.14 -0.81 -4.83
N LYS A 119 65.73 0.14 -4.10
CA LYS A 119 67.14 0.51 -4.20
C LYS A 119 68.04 -0.34 -3.29
N ALA A 120 67.47 -1.34 -2.59
CA ALA A 120 68.13 -2.07 -1.50
C ALA A 120 68.15 -3.62 -1.65
N ASP A 121 67.91 -4.19 -2.84
CA ASP A 121 68.02 -5.63 -3.16
C ASP A 121 67.05 -6.61 -2.43
N TYR A 122 65.92 -6.14 -1.89
CA TYR A 122 64.90 -7.00 -1.25
C TYR A 122 63.66 -7.23 -2.14
N GLU A 123 63.79 -8.12 -3.13
CA GLU A 123 62.84 -8.29 -4.24
C GLU A 123 61.44 -8.82 -3.83
N LYS A 124 61.37 -9.79 -2.91
CA LYS A 124 60.09 -10.40 -2.49
C LYS A 124 59.25 -9.46 -1.62
N THR A 125 59.86 -8.84 -0.61
CA THR A 125 59.20 -7.87 0.28
C THR A 125 58.71 -6.64 -0.49
N MET A 126 59.45 -6.23 -1.51
CA MET A 126 59.02 -5.21 -2.45
C MET A 126 57.71 -5.57 -3.17
N GLN A 127 57.66 -6.74 -3.80
CA GLN A 127 56.47 -7.17 -4.56
C GLN A 127 55.23 -7.29 -3.68
N ASP A 128 55.39 -7.76 -2.44
CA ASP A 128 54.30 -7.85 -1.47
C ASP A 128 53.77 -6.47 -1.08
N LEU A 129 54.65 -5.49 -0.84
CA LEU A 129 54.26 -4.11 -0.48
C LEU A 129 53.56 -3.39 -1.64
N GLN A 130 54.05 -3.53 -2.87
CA GLN A 130 53.42 -2.95 -4.06
C GLN A 130 52.02 -3.53 -4.29
N SER A 131 51.87 -4.84 -4.11
CA SER A 131 50.57 -5.50 -4.25
C SER A 131 49.55 -5.00 -3.23
N VAL A 132 49.95 -4.82 -1.97
CA VAL A 132 49.08 -4.29 -0.91
C VAL A 132 48.68 -2.84 -1.21
N ALA A 133 49.63 -1.98 -1.59
CA ALA A 133 49.36 -0.59 -1.94
C ALA A 133 48.40 -0.48 -3.13
N GLY A 134 48.60 -1.28 -4.18
CA GLY A 134 47.72 -1.31 -5.36
C GLY A 134 46.30 -1.79 -5.04
N ASN A 135 46.18 -2.82 -4.20
CA ASN A 135 44.88 -3.32 -3.74
C ASN A 135 44.12 -2.28 -2.91
N LEU A 136 44.80 -1.60 -1.99
CA LEU A 136 44.21 -0.53 -1.18
C LEU A 136 43.77 0.65 -2.04
N ASN A 137 44.62 1.10 -2.98
CA ASN A 137 44.28 2.17 -3.91
C ASN A 137 43.01 1.84 -4.72
N THR A 138 42.89 0.60 -5.19
CA THR A 138 41.70 0.15 -5.95
C THR A 138 40.41 0.25 -5.11
N ILE A 139 40.48 -0.08 -3.82
CA ILE A 139 39.33 0.03 -2.92
C ILE A 139 38.94 1.49 -2.70
N LEU A 140 39.93 2.37 -2.51
CA LEU A 140 39.73 3.80 -2.26
C LEU A 140 39.09 4.49 -3.48
N VAL A 141 39.59 4.20 -4.69
CA VAL A 141 39.02 4.73 -5.94
C VAL A 141 37.57 4.29 -6.15
N LYS A 142 37.23 3.03 -5.85
CA LYS A 142 35.84 2.55 -5.96
C LYS A 142 34.92 3.29 -4.98
N MET A 143 35.40 3.53 -3.77
CA MET A 143 34.62 4.21 -2.74
C MET A 143 34.42 5.70 -3.06
N GLU A 144 35.44 6.40 -3.57
CA GLU A 144 35.31 7.79 -4.06
C GLU A 144 34.27 7.92 -5.18
N ARG A 145 34.15 6.91 -6.04
CA ARG A 145 33.16 6.86 -7.13
C ARG A 145 31.75 6.46 -6.68
N GLY A 146 31.52 6.26 -5.38
CA GLY A 146 30.23 5.82 -4.85
C GLY A 146 29.90 4.35 -5.16
N GLU A 147 30.89 3.53 -5.55
CA GLU A 147 30.67 2.11 -5.84
C GLU A 147 30.61 1.26 -4.56
N GLY A 148 29.84 0.17 -4.61
CA GLY A 148 29.63 -0.71 -3.45
C GLY A 148 28.70 -0.13 -2.38
N THR A 149 28.45 -0.88 -1.31
CA THR A 149 27.54 -0.47 -0.22
C THR A 149 28.06 0.74 0.56
N LEU A 150 29.39 0.81 0.79
CA LEU A 150 30.05 1.93 1.46
C LEU A 150 30.01 3.21 0.62
N GLY A 151 30.34 3.13 -0.67
CA GLY A 151 30.30 4.29 -1.57
C GLY A 151 28.88 4.85 -1.74
N LYS A 152 27.86 3.98 -1.83
CA LYS A 152 26.45 4.39 -1.88
C LYS A 152 25.99 5.08 -0.60
N LEU A 153 26.40 4.58 0.56
CA LEU A 153 26.05 5.17 1.86
C LEU A 153 26.59 6.61 2.00
N LEU A 154 27.81 6.85 1.51
CA LEU A 154 28.46 8.15 1.56
C LEU A 154 27.84 9.19 0.61
N HIS A 155 27.10 8.76 -0.41
CA HIS A 155 26.59 9.64 -1.47
C HIS A 155 25.06 9.80 -1.48
N ASP A 156 24.32 9.15 -0.59
CA ASP A 156 22.85 9.16 -0.63
C ASP A 156 22.23 10.30 0.21
N GLU A 157 22.50 11.56 -0.15
CA GLU A 157 21.82 12.74 0.43
C GLU A 157 20.29 12.73 0.17
N LYS A 158 19.84 12.04 -0.88
CA LYS A 158 18.42 11.96 -1.27
C LYS A 158 17.59 11.22 -0.23
N MET A 159 18.12 10.16 0.37
CA MET A 159 17.43 9.42 1.42
C MET A 159 17.08 10.32 2.62
N TYR A 160 18.05 11.11 3.09
CA TYR A 160 17.87 12.02 4.22
C TYR A 160 16.78 13.06 3.97
N LYS A 161 16.84 13.69 2.80
CA LYS A 161 15.89 14.72 2.40
C LYS A 161 14.48 14.16 2.27
N ASN A 162 14.33 13.03 1.59
CA ASN A 162 13.04 12.38 1.39
C ASN A 162 12.42 11.93 2.73
N LEU A 163 13.23 11.42 3.66
CA LEU A 163 12.75 10.97 4.98
C LEU A 163 12.29 12.13 5.86
N SER A 164 13.03 13.25 5.85
CA SER A 164 12.67 14.47 6.55
C SER A 164 11.38 15.09 5.99
N GLU A 165 11.29 15.23 4.66
CA GLU A 165 10.12 15.79 3.98
C GLU A 165 8.87 14.93 4.20
N SER A 166 9.00 13.60 4.10
CA SER A 166 7.90 12.67 4.36
C SER A 166 7.39 12.77 5.81
N SER A 167 8.31 12.89 6.78
CA SER A 167 7.95 13.06 8.20
C SER A 167 7.14 14.34 8.43
N LYS A 168 7.51 15.43 7.73
CA LYS A 168 6.81 16.71 7.81
C LYS A 168 5.43 16.68 7.16
N GLN A 169 5.29 16.02 6.01
CA GLN A 169 3.99 15.86 5.35
C GLN A 169 3.03 15.02 6.20
N LEU A 170 3.52 13.98 6.87
CA LEU A 170 2.70 13.16 7.76
C LEU A 170 2.24 13.94 9.01
N GLU A 171 3.11 14.79 9.58
CA GLU A 171 2.76 15.67 10.71
C GLU A 171 1.58 16.59 10.34
N LEU A 172 1.62 17.21 9.16
CA LEU A 172 0.55 18.07 8.65
C LEU A 172 -0.76 17.30 8.40
N LEU A 173 -0.67 16.08 7.86
CA LEU A 173 -1.85 15.24 7.64
C LEU A 173 -2.53 14.85 8.95
N LEU A 174 -1.77 14.49 9.99
CA LEU A 174 -2.36 14.17 11.29
C LEU A 174 -3.02 15.37 11.95
N GLU A 175 -2.41 16.54 11.82
CA GLU A 175 -3.00 17.78 12.33
C GLU A 175 -4.35 18.04 11.66
N ASP A 176 -4.44 17.91 10.33
CA ASP A 176 -5.70 18.09 9.61
C ASP A 176 -6.72 17.01 9.99
N MET A 177 -6.31 15.75 10.14
CA MET A 177 -7.21 14.68 10.58
C MET A 177 -7.73 14.89 12.01
N ARG A 178 -6.89 15.45 12.91
CA ARG A 178 -7.29 15.82 14.28
C ARG A 178 -8.32 16.95 14.29
N LEU A 179 -8.14 17.95 13.43
CA LEU A 179 -9.04 19.11 13.32
C LEU A 179 -10.31 18.79 12.53
N ASN A 180 -10.24 17.90 11.55
CA ASN A 180 -11.30 17.61 10.57
C ASN A 180 -11.58 16.10 10.42
N PRO A 181 -11.90 15.35 11.49
CA PRO A 181 -12.03 13.89 11.44
C PRO A 181 -13.13 13.40 10.48
N LYS A 182 -14.17 14.22 10.25
CA LYS A 182 -15.29 13.91 9.33
C LYS A 182 -14.87 13.77 7.86
N ARG A 183 -13.72 14.33 7.45
CA ARG A 183 -13.22 14.25 6.05
C ARG A 183 -12.55 12.92 5.71
N TYR A 184 -12.13 12.15 6.72
CA TYR A 184 -11.23 11.00 6.54
C TYR A 184 -11.85 9.65 6.93
N VAL A 185 -13.03 9.66 7.55
CA VAL A 185 -13.76 8.45 7.94
C VAL A 185 -15.05 8.34 7.12
N HIS A 186 -15.00 7.55 6.05
CA HIS A 186 -16.17 7.17 5.25
C HIS A 186 -16.41 5.67 5.39
N PHE A 187 -17.62 5.28 5.80
CA PHE A 187 -18.04 3.88 5.90
C PHE A 187 -19.02 3.57 4.77
N SER A 188 -18.88 2.39 4.17
CA SER A 188 -19.74 1.95 3.07
C SER A 188 -21.11 1.54 3.61
N LEU A 189 -22.16 2.19 3.11
CA LEU A 189 -23.56 2.03 3.55
C LEU A 189 -24.27 0.82 2.90
N PHE A 190 -23.58 0.00 2.11
CA PHE A 190 -24.16 -1.17 1.47
C PHE A 190 -23.86 -2.44 2.27
N GLY A 191 -24.64 -2.65 3.33
CA GLY A 191 -24.71 -3.94 4.01
C GLY A 191 -25.31 -4.99 3.09
N LYS A 192 -24.46 -5.77 2.40
CA LYS A 192 -24.88 -7.08 1.88
C LYS A 192 -25.25 -7.93 3.10
N ARG A 193 -26.49 -8.40 3.17
CA ARG A 193 -26.89 -9.47 4.10
C ARG A 193 -25.87 -10.60 3.98
N ALA A 194 -25.32 -11.07 5.10
CA ALA A 194 -24.41 -12.21 5.10
C ALA A 194 -25.11 -13.38 4.40
N LYS A 195 -24.50 -13.94 3.34
CA LYS A 195 -24.92 -15.24 2.83
C LYS A 195 -24.67 -16.25 3.96
N SER A 196 -25.66 -17.07 4.30
CA SER A 196 -25.47 -18.21 5.19
C SER A 196 -24.27 -19.02 4.71
N TYR A 197 -23.40 -19.37 5.66
CA TYR A 197 -22.30 -20.29 5.40
C TYR A 197 -22.89 -21.66 5.05
N GLU A 198 -22.65 -22.11 3.82
CA GLU A 198 -22.84 -23.51 3.43
C GLU A 198 -21.49 -24.20 3.58
N PRO A 199 -21.34 -25.18 4.47
CA PRO A 199 -20.10 -25.94 4.59
C PRO A 199 -19.78 -26.66 3.26
N PRO A 200 -18.49 -26.83 2.90
CA PRO A 200 -18.12 -27.52 1.68
C PRO A 200 -18.64 -28.95 1.71
N VAL A 201 -19.31 -29.38 0.64
CA VAL A 201 -19.66 -30.78 0.44
C VAL A 201 -18.35 -31.56 0.31
N GLU A 202 -18.09 -32.47 1.24
CA GLU A 202 -17.00 -33.45 1.12
C GLU A 202 -17.19 -34.20 -0.20
N LYS A 203 -16.26 -34.00 -1.14
CA LYS A 203 -16.14 -34.90 -2.27
C LYS A 203 -15.52 -36.17 -1.70
N GLU A 204 -16.28 -37.26 -1.68
CA GLU A 204 -15.74 -38.60 -1.55
C GLU A 204 -14.61 -38.75 -2.58
N THR A 205 -13.37 -38.74 -2.09
CA THR A 205 -12.22 -39.14 -2.88
C THR A 205 -12.33 -40.63 -3.06
N ASP A 206 -12.89 -41.05 -4.18
CA ASP A 206 -12.83 -42.43 -4.65
C ASP A 206 -11.36 -42.71 -5.02
N SER A 207 -10.56 -43.07 -4.02
CA SER A 207 -9.16 -43.44 -4.17
C SER A 207 -9.10 -44.81 -4.81
N LEU A 208 -8.87 -44.78 -6.13
CA LEU A 208 -8.09 -45.73 -6.91
C LEU A 208 -7.01 -46.40 -6.06
N ASP A 209 -7.25 -47.63 -5.58
CA ASP A 209 -6.19 -48.57 -5.16
C ASP A 209 -6.76 -49.97 -4.92
N LYS A 210 -7.23 -50.65 -5.97
CA LYS A 210 -7.30 -52.13 -6.04
C LYS A 210 -7.17 -52.65 -7.47
N VAL A 211 -6.04 -52.37 -8.14
CA VAL A 211 -5.56 -53.23 -9.24
C VAL A 211 -4.04 -53.33 -9.15
N GLN A 212 -3.55 -54.27 -8.34
CA GLN A 212 -2.35 -55.06 -8.64
C GLN A 212 -2.30 -56.26 -7.69
N GLU A 213 -3.19 -57.21 -7.96
CA GLU A 213 -2.94 -58.60 -7.61
C GLU A 213 -3.55 -59.43 -8.74
N ASN A 214 -2.74 -59.77 -9.75
CA ASN A 214 -2.75 -61.06 -10.45
C ASN A 214 -1.88 -61.04 -11.71
N LYS A 215 -0.98 -62.04 -11.74
CA LYS A 215 -0.06 -62.52 -12.81
C LYS A 215 1.29 -61.84 -12.96
#